data_AF-D9WHG2-F1
#
_entry.id   AF-D9WHG2-F1
#
_cell.length_a   1.000
_cell.length_b   1.000
_cell.length_c   1.000
_cell.angle_alpha   90.00
_cell.angle_beta   90.00
_cell.angle_gamma   90.00
#
_symmetry.space_group_name_H-M   'P 1'
#
loop_
_entity.id
_entity.type
_entity.pdbx_description
1 polymer ?
#
loop_
_entity_poly.entity_id
_entity_poly.type
_entity_poly.pdbx_seq_one_letter_code
_entity_poly.pdbx_strand_id
1 'polypeptide(L)'
;MYGFLEDHAAVERSVEEARRRCAAGDPAEALVLGRDLHWASGGEPVLEEFVWELLAAAYGALGRPALAGIAAAHHRHRELPRVDVLAPRC
;
A
#
# COMPACT_ATOMS: atom_id res chain seq x y z
N MET A 1 12.06 12.63 5.76
CA MET A 1 10.92 13.22 6.49
C MET A 1 9.86 12.13 6.66
N TYR A 2 10.07 11.21 7.59
CA TYR A 2 9.15 10.10 7.91
C TYR A 2 9.25 9.70 9.39
N GLY A 3 9.47 10.66 10.30
CA GLY A 3 9.63 10.38 11.74
C GLY A 3 8.42 9.72 12.41
N PHE A 4 7.24 9.76 11.77
CA PHE A 4 6.06 9.02 12.23
C PHE A 4 6.19 7.50 12.05
N LEU A 5 7.02 7.02 11.11
CA LEU A 5 7.24 5.59 10.91
C LEU A 5 8.07 4.93 12.00
N GLU A 6 8.71 5.71 12.88
CA GLU A 6 9.45 5.18 14.03
C GLU A 6 8.48 4.76 15.16
N ASP A 7 7.24 5.27 15.16
CA ASP A 7 6.18 4.89 16.09
C ASP A 7 5.16 3.97 15.40
N HIS A 8 5.49 2.68 15.36
CA HIS A 8 4.64 1.65 14.74
C HIS A 8 3.23 1.61 15.36
N ALA A 9 3.10 1.86 16.66
CA ALA A 9 1.80 1.86 17.32
C ALA A 9 0.92 3.02 16.85
N ALA A 10 1.51 4.17 16.55
CA ALA A 10 0.77 5.28 15.95
C ALA A 10 0.33 4.97 14.51
N VAL A 11 1.21 4.34 13.71
CA VAL A 11 0.85 3.86 12.36
C VAL A 11 -0.32 2.88 12.43
N GLU A 12 -0.26 1.87 13.29
CA GLU A 12 -1.32 0.87 13.46
C GLU A 12 -2.67 1.51 13.78
N ARG A 13 -2.71 2.50 14.67
CA ARG A 13 -3.95 3.24 15.00
C ARG A 13 -4.51 3.99 13.80
N SER A 14 -3.66 4.65 13.01
CA SER A 14 -4.08 5.34 11.79
C SER A 14 -4.59 4.35 10.73
N VAL A 15 -3.94 3.20 10.58
CA VAL A 15 -4.38 2.13 9.66
C VAL A 15 -5.74 1.60 10.09
N GLU A 16 -5.96 1.32 11.37
CA GLU A 16 -7.25 0.87 11.89
C GLU A 16 -8.37 1.87 11.62
N GLU A 17 -8.12 3.17 11.83
CA GLU A 17 -9.12 4.20 11.55
C GLU A 17 -9.45 4.29 10.06
N ALA A 18 -8.42 4.29 9.21
CA ALA A 18 -8.58 4.27 7.77
C ALA A 18 -9.39 3.05 7.29
N ARG A 19 -9.13 1.86 7.85
CA ARG A 19 -9.91 0.64 7.59
C ARG A 19 -11.38 0.82 7.98
N ARG A 20 -11.65 1.33 9.19
CA ARG A 20 -13.02 1.57 9.68
C ARG A 20 -13.78 2.53 8.78
N ARG A 21 -13.20 3.67 8.42
CA ARG A 21 -13.82 4.67 7.53
C ARG A 21 -14.05 4.12 6.13
N CYS A 22 -13.08 3.39 5.58
CA CYS A 22 -13.22 2.79 4.26
C CYS A 22 -14.36 1.76 4.23
N ALA A 23 -14.50 0.93 5.26
CA ALA A 23 -15.62 -0.01 5.39
C ALA A 23 -16.98 0.69 5.52
N ALA A 24 -17.01 1.92 6.06
CA ALA A 24 -18.19 2.77 6.13
C ALA A 24 -18.49 3.55 4.83
N GLY A 25 -17.72 3.33 3.76
CA GLY A 25 -17.92 3.99 2.47
C GLY A 25 -17.16 5.31 2.29
N ASP A 26 -16.24 5.65 3.20
CA ASP A 26 -15.32 6.78 3.08
C ASP A 26 -13.86 6.31 2.89
N PRO A 27 -13.45 6.05 1.64
CA PRO A 27 -12.14 5.46 1.35
C PRO A 27 -11.00 6.48 1.27
N ALA A 28 -11.26 7.78 1.50
CA ALA A 28 -10.29 8.84 1.23
C ALA A 28 -9.00 8.69 2.06
N GLU A 29 -9.15 8.43 3.36
CA GLU A 29 -8.01 8.27 4.26
C GLU A 29 -7.21 7.01 3.94
N ALA A 30 -7.88 5.88 3.66
CA ALA A 30 -7.22 4.65 3.23
C ALA A 30 -6.40 4.86 1.96
N LEU A 31 -6.91 5.61 0.97
CA LEU A 31 -6.18 5.91 -0.25
C LEU A 31 -4.93 6.76 0.02
N VAL A 32 -5.07 7.84 0.80
CA VAL A 32 -3.97 8.77 1.09
C VAL A 32 -2.90 8.08 1.94
N LEU A 33 -3.30 7.47 3.05
CA LEU A 33 -2.38 6.80 3.97
C LEU A 33 -1.67 5.62 3.28
N GLY A 34 -2.40 4.79 2.54
CA GLY A 34 -1.81 3.67 1.81
C GLY A 34 -0.75 4.12 0.79
N ARG A 35 -0.99 5.23 0.08
CA ARG A 35 -0.01 5.80 -0.85
C ARG A 35 1.21 6.37 -0.13
N ASP A 36 0.99 7.09 0.96
CA ASP A 36 2.07 7.72 1.70
C ASP A 36 2.96 6.66 2.36
N LEU A 37 2.37 5.60 2.92
CA LEU A 37 3.09 4.42 3.40
C LEU A 37 3.84 3.69 2.27
N HIS A 38 3.26 3.59 1.06
CA HIS A 38 3.92 2.88 -0.06
C HIS A 38 5.27 3.50 -0.44
N TRP A 39 5.36 4.83 -0.37
CA TRP A 39 6.59 5.56 -0.62
C TRP A 39 7.60 5.46 0.53
N ALA A 40 7.11 5.20 1.73
CA ALA A 40 7.85 5.40 2.96
C ALA A 40 8.28 4.09 3.64
N SER A 41 7.57 2.99 3.35
CA SER A 41 7.78 1.67 3.94
C SER A 41 9.19 1.12 3.74
N GLY A 42 9.87 1.49 2.66
CA GLY A 42 11.26 1.08 2.41
C GLY A 42 11.46 -0.44 2.31
N GLY A 43 10.38 -1.22 2.10
CA GLY A 43 10.43 -2.68 2.15
C GLY A 43 10.25 -3.29 3.53
N GLU A 44 9.93 -2.50 4.57
CA GLU A 44 9.58 -3.02 5.89
C GLU A 44 8.28 -3.85 5.81
N PRO A 45 8.30 -5.15 6.15
CA PRO A 45 7.20 -6.07 5.85
C PRO A 45 5.84 -5.66 6.42
N VAL A 46 5.79 -5.17 7.67
CA VAL A 46 4.55 -4.78 8.34
C VAL A 46 3.93 -3.56 7.65
N LEU A 47 4.76 -2.57 7.31
CA LEU A 47 4.30 -1.41 6.58
C LEU A 47 3.83 -1.77 5.16
N GLU A 48 4.51 -2.69 4.47
CA GLU A 48 4.08 -3.16 3.15
C GLU A 48 2.73 -3.89 3.18
N GLU A 49 2.43 -4.63 4.25
CA GLU A 49 1.13 -5.28 4.44
C GLU A 49 0.03 -4.22 4.61
N PHE A 50 0.24 -3.21 5.47
CA PHE A 50 -0.70 -2.10 5.63
C PHE A 50 -0.93 -1.32 4.33
N VAL A 51 0.14 -1.07 3.56
CA VAL A 51 0.04 -0.42 2.24
C VAL A 51 -0.90 -1.17 1.33
N TRP A 52 -0.68 -2.48 1.19
CA TRP A 52 -1.48 -3.33 0.31
C TRP A 52 -2.95 -3.32 0.72
N GLU A 53 -3.23 -3.52 2.01
CA GLU A 53 -4.59 -3.58 2.53
C GLU A 53 -5.36 -2.30 2.25
N LEU A 54 -4.77 -1.15 2.59
CA LEU A 54 -5.41 0.15 2.46
C LEU A 54 -5.68 0.50 1.00
N LEU A 55 -4.72 0.27 0.11
CA LEU A 55 -4.87 0.56 -1.32
C LEU A 55 -5.90 -0.38 -1.97
N ALA A 56 -5.88 -1.68 -1.67
CA ALA A 56 -6.84 -2.63 -2.20
C ALA A 56 -8.27 -2.30 -1.74
N ALA A 57 -8.46 -2.00 -0.46
CA ALA A 57 -9.75 -1.61 0.10
C ALA A 57 -10.28 -0.30 -0.50
N ALA A 58 -9.42 0.73 -0.57
CA ALA A 58 -9.81 2.02 -1.12
C ALA A 58 -10.17 1.93 -2.61
N TYR A 59 -9.38 1.21 -3.41
CA TYR A 59 -9.70 1.01 -4.82
C TYR A 59 -10.97 0.18 -5.02
N GLY A 60 -11.22 -0.81 -4.17
CA GLY A 60 -12.48 -1.56 -4.15
C GLY A 60 -13.68 -0.64 -3.90
N ALA A 61 -13.63 0.15 -2.83
CA ALA A 61 -14.69 1.08 -2.45
C ALA A 61 -14.95 2.18 -3.50
N LEU A 62 -13.91 2.62 -4.22
CA LEU A 62 -14.02 3.58 -5.31
C LEU A 62 -14.51 2.98 -6.64
N GLY A 63 -14.84 1.68 -6.69
CA GLY A 63 -15.26 1.02 -7.92
C GLY A 63 -14.13 0.85 -8.95
N ARG A 64 -12.88 0.71 -8.50
CA ARG A 64 -11.68 0.57 -9.33
C ARG A 64 -11.01 -0.80 -9.17
N PRO A 65 -11.70 -1.91 -9.50
CA PRO A 65 -11.23 -3.26 -9.22
C PRO A 65 -9.92 -3.62 -9.93
N ALA A 66 -9.66 -3.03 -11.11
CA ALA A 66 -8.39 -3.22 -11.81
C ALA A 66 -7.19 -2.69 -11.00
N LEU A 67 -7.33 -1.54 -10.34
CA LEU A 67 -6.28 -0.98 -9.49
C LEU A 67 -6.09 -1.79 -8.22
N ALA A 68 -7.18 -2.30 -7.62
CA ALA A 68 -7.09 -3.21 -6.49
C ALA A 68 -6.32 -4.49 -6.86
N GLY A 69 -6.59 -5.06 -8.04
CA GLY A 69 -5.87 -6.21 -8.58
C GLY A 69 -4.39 -5.93 -8.82
N ILE A 70 -4.06 -4.76 -9.40
CA ILE A 70 -2.67 -4.34 -9.61
C ILE A 70 -1.94 -4.16 -8.28
N ALA A 71 -2.55 -3.52 -7.28
CA ALA A 71 -1.95 -3.35 -5.95
C ALA A 71 -1.66 -4.70 -5.29
N ALA A 72 -2.58 -5.66 -5.37
CA ALA A 72 -2.39 -7.02 -4.85
C ALA A 72 -1.28 -7.78 -5.59
N ALA A 73 -1.26 -7.71 -6.93
CA ALA A 73 -0.23 -8.35 -7.73
C ALA A 73 1.15 -7.72 -7.48
N HIS A 74 1.21 -6.39 -7.33
CA HIS A 74 2.45 -5.68 -7.05
C HIS A 74 3.00 -6.07 -5.68
N HIS A 75 2.19 -6.08 -4.62
CA HIS A 75 2.64 -6.52 -3.29
C HIS A 75 3.18 -7.97 -3.31
N ARG A 76 2.42 -8.91 -3.91
CA ARG A 76 2.81 -10.32 -3.99
C ARG A 76 4.14 -10.57 -4.68
N HIS A 77 4.48 -9.74 -5.65
CA HIS A 77 5.66 -9.92 -6.50
C HIS A 77 6.69 -8.80 -6.34
N ARG A 78 6.59 -7.98 -5.28
CA ARG A 78 7.38 -6.75 -5.13
C ARG A 78 8.89 -7.01 -5.07
N GLU A 79 9.26 -8.17 -4.57
CA GLU A 79 10.65 -8.61 -4.42
C GLU A 79 11.23 -9.24 -5.70
N LEU A 80 10.41 -9.48 -6.73
CA LEU A 80 10.93 -10.02 -7.98
C LEU A 80 11.89 -9.01 -8.63
N PRO A 81 12.97 -9.50 -9.27
CA PRO A 81 13.85 -8.64 -10.05
C PRO A 81 13.06 -7.85 -11.09
N ARG A 82 13.35 -6.55 -11.21
CA ARG A 82 12.84 -5.75 -12.32
C ARG A 82 13.45 -6.28 -13.62
N VAL A 83 12.60 -6.54 -14.62
CA VAL A 83 13.02 -7.08 -15.92
C VAL A 83 13.58 -6.00 -16.87
N ASP A 84 13.89 -4.81 -16.35
CA ASP A 84 14.17 -3.60 -17.14
C ASP A 84 15.61 -3.48 -17.68
N VAL A 85 16.32 -4.59 -17.88
CA VAL A 85 17.54 -4.57 -18.70
C VAL A 85 17.52 -5.74 -19.66
N LEU A 86 17.04 -5.48 -20.88
CA LEU A 86 17.45 -6.26 -22.04
C LEU A 86 18.95 -6.00 -22.24
N ALA A 87 19.80 -6.74 -21.53
CA ALA A 87 21.22 -6.75 -21.83
C ALA A 87 21.38 -7.31 -23.25
N PRO A 88 22.16 -6.67 -24.14
CA PRO A 88 22.42 -7.21 -25.46
C PRO A 88 22.97 -8.63 -25.31
N ARG A 89 22.42 -9.57 -26.10
CA ARG A 89 22.88 -10.95 -26.11
C ARG A 89 24.35 -10.96 -26.52
N CYS A 90 25.20 -11.53 -25.68
CA CYS A 90 26.60 -11.83 -25.98
C CYS A 90 26.69 -12.81 -27.15
#